data_AF-A0A970K100-F1
#
_entry.id   AF-A0A970K100-F1
#
_cell.length_a   1.000
_cell.length_b   1.000
_cell.length_c   1.000
_cell.angle_alpha   90.00
_cell.angle_beta   90.00
_cell.angle_gamma   90.00
#
_symmetry.space_group_name_H-M   'P 1'
#
loop_
_entity.id
_entity.type
_entity.pdbx_description
1 polymer ?
#
loop_
_entity_poly.entity_id
_entity_poly.type
_entity_poly.pdbx_seq_one_letter_code
_entity_poly.pdbx_strand_id
1 'polypeptide(L)'
;HSAHTSKETRKYLEQHPGRFEFIFTPKHGSWLNMIESFFGKFARVCLKGIRVKSKDELVQRIYQYMDEVNAQPVIYRWKYKMDDMIV
;
A
#
# COMPACT_ATOMS: atom_id res chain seq x y z
N HIS A 1 -10.74 -4.67 17.97
CA HIS A 1 -11.38 -5.13 16.73
C HIS A 1 -10.57 -4.62 15.54
N SER A 2 -10.32 -5.46 14.52
CA SER A 2 -9.64 -5.03 13.29
C SER A 2 -10.58 -4.15 12.46
N ALA A 3 -10.09 -3.01 11.96
CA ALA A 3 -10.87 -2.13 11.09
C ALA A 3 -11.34 -2.86 9.82
N HIS A 4 -10.50 -3.74 9.26
CA HIS A 4 -10.77 -4.44 8.00
C HIS A 4 -11.92 -5.46 8.07
N THR A 5 -12.30 -5.91 9.26
CA THR A 5 -13.36 -6.93 9.45
C THR A 5 -14.48 -6.44 10.37
N SER A 6 -14.55 -5.13 10.61
CA SER A 6 -15.56 -4.51 11.46
C SER A 6 -16.97 -4.71 10.89
N LYS A 7 -18.00 -4.56 11.73
CA LYS A 7 -19.41 -4.65 11.27
C LYS A 7 -19.71 -3.52 10.28
N GLU A 8 -19.17 -2.34 10.55
CA GLU A 8 -19.29 -1.13 9.75
C GLU A 8 -18.67 -1.33 8.37
N THR A 9 -17.46 -1.89 8.29
CA THR A 9 -16.80 -2.20 7.02
C THR A 9 -17.57 -3.24 6.22
N ARG A 10 -18.01 -4.34 6.84
CA ARG A 10 -18.79 -5.37 6.15
C ARG A 10 -20.10 -4.81 5.58
N LYS A 11 -20.82 -4.02 6.38
CA LYS A 11 -22.05 -3.35 5.94
C LYS A 11 -21.81 -2.43 4.74
N TYR A 12 -20.71 -1.68 4.73
CA TYR A 12 -20.36 -0.83 3.58
C TYR A 12 -20.06 -1.66 2.31
N LEU A 13 -19.32 -2.77 2.45
CA LEU A 13 -18.98 -3.64 1.33
C LEU A 13 -20.22 -4.31 0.73
N GLU A 14 -21.17 -4.75 1.57
CA GLU A 14 -22.45 -5.32 1.14
C GLU A 14 -23.30 -4.32 0.33
N GLN A 15 -23.18 -3.02 0.62
CA GLN A 15 -23.87 -1.96 -0.13
C GLN A 15 -23.28 -1.69 -1.52
N HIS A 16 -22.12 -2.25 -1.87
CA HIS A 16 -21.41 -2.00 -3.12
C HIS A 16 -21.05 -3.30 -3.85
N PRO A 17 -22.04 -4.12 -4.24
CA PRO A 17 -21.78 -5.38 -4.93
C PRO A 17 -21.08 -5.15 -6.27
N GLY A 18 -20.10 -6.00 -6.59
CA GLY A 18 -19.33 -5.93 -7.84
C GLY A 18 -18.30 -4.80 -7.94
N ARG A 19 -18.21 -3.90 -6.95
CA ARG A 19 -17.21 -2.82 -6.95
C ARG A 19 -15.81 -3.28 -6.56
N PHE A 20 -15.72 -4.30 -5.71
CA PHE A 20 -14.45 -4.73 -5.12
C PHE A 20 -14.22 -6.22 -5.38
N GLU A 21 -13.01 -6.54 -5.82
CA GLU A 21 -12.47 -7.90 -5.84
C GLU A 21 -11.40 -8.01 -4.75
N PHE A 22 -11.55 -8.99 -3.86
CA PHE A 22 -10.62 -9.19 -2.75
C PHE A 22 -9.62 -10.28 -3.08
N ILE A 23 -8.38 -9.88 -3.35
CA ILE A 23 -7.25 -10.78 -3.52
C ILE A 23 -6.45 -10.81 -2.21
N PHE A 24 -6.47 -11.95 -1.54
CA PHE A 24 -5.71 -12.16 -0.31
C PHE A 24 -4.37 -12.83 -0.62
N THR A 25 -3.28 -12.30 -0.06
CA THR A 25 -1.98 -12.97 -0.11
C THR A 25 -2.03 -14.26 0.72
N PRO A 26 -1.27 -15.31 0.34
CA PRO A 26 -1.13 -16.51 1.16
C PRO A 26 -0.74 -16.18 2.61
N LYS A 27 -1.09 -17.07 3.53
CA LYS A 27 -0.65 -16.95 4.93
C LYS A 27 0.89 -16.93 4.97
N HIS A 28 1.46 -16.00 5.71
CA HIS A 28 2.92 -15.71 5.74
C HIS A 28 3.51 -15.17 4.42
N GLY A 29 2.69 -14.89 3.42
CA GLY A 29 3.07 -14.33 2.13
C GLY A 29 3.09 -12.80 2.10
N SER A 30 3.34 -12.11 3.22
CA SER A 30 3.32 -10.63 3.26
C SER A 30 4.34 -10.01 2.32
N TRP A 31 5.41 -10.74 1.97
CA TRP A 31 6.38 -10.31 0.96
C TRP A 31 5.76 -10.07 -0.42
N LEU A 32 4.62 -10.69 -0.74
CA LEU A 32 3.85 -10.46 -1.97
C LEU A 32 3.03 -9.15 -1.92
N ASN A 33 2.92 -8.51 -0.75
CA ASN A 33 2.14 -7.31 -0.58
C ASN A 33 2.93 -6.06 -1.02
N MET A 34 2.71 -5.62 -2.26
CA MET A 34 3.44 -4.49 -2.85
C MET A 34 3.30 -3.18 -2.05
N ILE A 35 2.18 -2.98 -1.33
CA ILE A 35 1.98 -1.77 -0.54
C ILE A 35 2.96 -1.68 0.64
N GLU A 36 3.39 -2.81 1.21
CA GLU A 36 4.37 -2.83 2.31
C GLU A 36 5.73 -2.34 1.82
N SER A 37 6.14 -2.78 0.63
CA SER A 37 7.37 -2.32 -0.01
C SER A 37 7.32 -0.83 -0.33
N PHE A 38 6.17 -0.35 -0.83
CA PHE A 38 5.94 1.07 -1.07
C PHE A 38 6.08 1.88 0.23
N PHE A 39 5.39 1.50 1.32
CA PHE A 39 5.48 2.19 2.59
C PHE A 39 6.89 2.16 3.19
N GLY A 40 7.62 1.05 3.03
CA GLY A 40 9.02 0.98 3.42
C GLY A 40 9.90 2.00 2.70
N LYS A 41 9.73 2.16 1.38
CA LYS A 41 10.45 3.18 0.60
C LYS A 41 10.01 4.59 1.00
N PHE A 42 8.71 4.84 1.08
CA PHE A 42 8.14 6.12 1.48
C PHE A 42 8.65 6.58 2.84
N ALA A 43 8.67 5.69 3.83
CA ALA A 43 9.19 5.99 5.15
C ALA A 43 10.67 6.38 5.10
N ARG A 44 11.50 5.70 4.30
CA ARG A 44 12.94 5.99 4.19
C ARG A 44 13.27 7.25 3.40
N VAL A 45 12.50 7.54 2.35
CA VAL A 45 12.81 8.63 1.40
C VAL A 45 12.09 9.92 1.76
N CYS A 46 10.79 9.84 2.09
CA CYS A 46 9.98 11.03 2.36
C CYS A 46 9.95 11.36 3.86
N LEU A 47 9.68 10.37 4.72
CA LEU A 47 9.39 10.64 6.14
C LEU A 47 10.62 10.68 7.05
N LYS A 48 11.70 9.95 6.69
CA LYS A 48 12.86 9.81 7.56
C LYS A 48 13.57 11.17 7.73
N GLY A 49 13.56 11.68 8.95
CA GLY A 49 14.23 12.95 9.30
C GLY A 49 13.50 14.20 8.83
N ILE A 50 12.27 14.06 8.30
CA ILE A 50 11.48 15.18 7.83
C ILE A 50 11.16 16.14 8.99
N ARG A 51 11.36 17.44 8.78
CA ARG A 51 10.91 18.49 9.70
C ARG A 51 9.90 19.37 9.00
N VAL A 52 8.74 19.53 9.61
CA VAL A 52 7.61 20.33 9.14
C VAL A 52 7.15 21.26 10.25
N LYS A 53 6.63 22.43 9.89
CA LYS A 53 6.12 23.46 10.80
C LYS A 53 4.63 23.28 11.09
N SER A 54 3.89 22.53 10.27
CA SER A 54 2.47 22.28 10.44
C SER A 54 2.04 20.92 9.90
N LYS A 55 0.83 20.50 10.29
CA LYS A 55 0.18 19.32 9.71
C LYS A 55 -0.10 19.50 8.22
N ASP A 56 -0.48 20.70 7.80
CA ASP A 56 -0.79 20.98 6.39
C ASP A 56 0.45 20.84 5.51
N GLU A 57 1.62 21.30 6.00
CA GLU A 57 2.89 21.09 5.31
C GLU A 57 3.23 19.60 5.19
N LEU A 58 2.96 18.81 6.24
CA LEU A 58 3.12 17.35 6.15
C LEU A 58 2.23 16.78 5.05
N VAL A 59 0.94 17.13 5.03
CA VAL A 59 -0.01 16.65 4.01
C VAL A 59 0.46 17.03 2.60
N GLN A 60 0.89 18.27 2.40
CA GLN A 60 1.42 18.76 1.12
C GLN A 60 2.63 17.94 0.66
N ARG A 61 3.60 17.69 1.54
CA ARG A 61 4.79 16.90 1.19
C ARG A 61 4.47 15.43 0.89
N ILE A 62 3.50 14.86 1.58
CA ILE A 62 3.02 13.50 1.30
C ILE A 62 2.44 13.46 -0.12
N TYR A 63 1.53 14.37 -0.47
CA TYR A 63 0.93 14.41 -1.81
C TYR A 63 1.97 14.69 -2.90
N GLN A 64 2.88 15.63 -2.67
CA GLN A 64 3.98 15.88 -3.60
C GLN A 64 4.80 14.61 -3.89
N TYR A 65 5.16 13.84 -2.86
CA TYR A 65 5.86 12.57 -3.06
C TYR A 65 5.02 11.57 -3.88
N MET A 66 3.70 11.52 -3.66
CA MET A 66 2.82 10.65 -4.46
C MET A 66 2.82 11.08 -5.93
N ASP A 67 2.75 12.38 -6.21
CA ASP A 67 2.78 12.92 -7.57
C ASP A 67 4.11 12.59 -8.27
N GLU A 68 5.23 12.74 -7.58
CA GLU A 68 6.57 12.40 -8.09
C GLU A 68 6.70 10.91 -8.41
N VAL A 69 6.19 10.02 -7.53
CA VAL A 69 6.18 8.57 -7.78
C VAL A 69 5.26 8.20 -8.93
N ASN A 70 4.09 8.82 -9.04
CA ASN A 70 3.14 8.57 -10.12
C ASN A 70 3.64 9.08 -11.48
N ALA A 71 4.40 10.18 -11.49
CA ALA A 71 5.00 10.73 -12.70
C ALA A 71 6.09 9.81 -13.29
N GLN A 72 6.77 9.02 -12.45
CA GLN A 72 7.82 8.08 -12.85
C GLN A 72 7.61 6.72 -12.16
N PRO A 73 6.62 5.93 -12.59
CA PRO A 73 6.25 4.70 -11.93
C PRO A 73 7.38 3.67 -12.02
N VAL A 74 7.74 3.08 -10.89
CA VAL A 74 8.73 2.00 -10.85
C VAL A 74 8.02 0.67 -10.97
N ILE A 75 8.34 -0.07 -12.03
CA ILE A 75 7.83 -1.43 -12.22
C ILE A 75 8.43 -2.32 -11.12
N TYR A 76 7.56 -2.87 -10.27
CA TYR A 76 7.97 -3.84 -9.26
C TYR A 76 8.34 -5.16 -9.95
N ARG A 77 9.58 -5.62 -9.74
CA ARG A 77 10.08 -6.88 -10.30
C ARG A 77 10.22 -7.90 -9.18
N TRP A 78 9.40 -8.93 -9.23
CA TRP A 78 9.50 -10.07 -8.33
C TRP A 78 10.79 -10.84 -8.58
N LYS A 79 11.53 -11.15 -7.51
CA LYS A 79 12.76 -11.93 -7.60
C LYS A 79 12.49 -13.38 -8.01
N TYR A 80 11.40 -13.95 -7.51
CA TYR A 80 10.97 -15.31 -7.80
C TYR A 80 9.77 -15.24 -8.73
N LYS A 81 9.85 -15.88 -9.89
CA LYS A 81 8.69 -16.03 -10.78
C LYS A 81 7.92 -17.28 -10.40
N MET A 82 6.66 -17.36 -10.82
CA MET A 82 5.85 -18.57 -10.62
C MET A 82 6.52 -19.79 -11.27
N ASP A 83 7.23 -19.60 -12.39
CA ASP A 83 7.98 -20.66 -13.08
C ASP A 83 9.18 -21.18 -12.29
N ASP A 84 9.69 -20.39 -11.34
CA ASP A 84 10.84 -20.76 -10.48
C ASP A 84 10.38 -21.44 -9.18
N MET A 85 9.06 -21.49 -8.94
CA MET A 85 8.47 -22.06 -7.72
C MET A 85 8.13 -23.53 -7.99
N ILE A 86 9.01 -24.44 -7.55
CA ILE A 86 8.70 -25.87 -7.51
C ILE A 86 7.68 -26.08 -6.38
N VAL A 87 6.46 -26.47 -6.75
CA VAL A 87 5.40 -26.91 -5.81
C VAL A 87 5.65 -28.37 -5.42
#